data_AF-A0A0Q8NS28-F1
#
_entry.id   AF-A0A0Q8NS28-F1
#
_cell.length_a   1.000
_cell.length_b   1.000
_cell.length_c   1.000
_cell.angle_alpha   90.00
_cell.angle_beta   90.00
_cell.angle_gamma   90.00
#
_symmetry.space_group_name_H-M   'P 1'
#
loop_
_entity.id
_entity.type
_entity.pdbx_description
1 polymer ?
#
loop_
_entity_poly.entity_id
_entity_poly.type
_entity_poly.pdbx_seq_one_letter_code
_entity_poly.pdbx_strand_id
1 'polypeptide(L)'
;MPVDATFAPTSAEELLQGLLSVAAGTARKQWTAIRDEMTYQLGFIAQKTAKVMAQLAAKTITVKAADLTLHLLELNLNSALSEFEFLLYAAAQKILNAVFDLVKTAVKNVTGVGLLF
;
A
#
# COMPACT_ATOMS: atom_id res chain seq x y z
N MET A 1 4.65 0.93 -13.12
CA MET A 1 5.75 0.70 -14.10
C MET A 1 6.48 2.02 -14.24
N PRO A 2 7.71 2.09 -14.79
CA PRO A 2 8.21 3.38 -15.25
C PRO A 2 7.23 3.95 -16.28
N VAL A 3 7.03 5.27 -16.27
CA VAL A 3 6.30 5.98 -17.33
C VAL A 3 7.06 5.76 -18.63
N ASP A 4 6.36 5.38 -19.70
CA ASP A 4 6.98 5.27 -21.02
C ASP A 4 7.38 6.68 -21.49
N ALA A 5 8.68 6.94 -21.52
CA ALA A 5 9.25 8.23 -21.88
C ALA A 5 8.92 8.66 -23.33
N THR A 6 8.50 7.71 -24.16
CA THR A 6 8.16 7.93 -25.58
C THR A 6 6.65 7.99 -25.84
N PHE A 7 5.82 7.93 -24.79
CA PHE A 7 4.37 7.95 -24.94
C PHE A 7 3.87 9.22 -25.63
N ALA A 8 3.24 9.05 -26.81
CA ALA A 8 2.78 10.13 -27.67
C ALA A 8 1.41 9.75 -28.28
N PRO A 9 0.31 9.90 -27.53
CA PRO A 9 -0.99 9.44 -27.96
C PRO A 9 -1.51 10.25 -29.16
N THR A 10 -2.10 9.58 -30.16
CA THR A 10 -2.67 10.24 -31.35
C THR A 10 -4.16 10.52 -31.21
N SER A 11 -4.79 10.06 -30.12
CA SER A 11 -6.21 10.26 -29.85
C SER A 11 -6.51 10.37 -28.35
N ALA A 12 -7.68 10.90 -28.02
CA ALA A 12 -8.16 10.94 -26.63
C ALA A 12 -8.36 9.53 -26.04
N GLU A 13 -8.76 8.56 -26.85
CA GLU A 13 -8.94 7.17 -26.43
C GLU A 13 -7.60 6.52 -26.07
N GLU A 14 -6.57 6.72 -26.90
CA GLU A 14 -5.21 6.21 -26.61
C GLU A 14 -4.63 6.85 -25.34
N LEU A 15 -4.85 8.15 -25.15
CA LEU A 15 -4.50 8.84 -23.91
C LEU A 15 -5.21 8.21 -22.71
N LEU A 16 -6.53 8.01 -22.78
CA LEU A 16 -7.31 7.39 -21.71
C LEU A 16 -6.78 5.99 -21.37
N GLN A 17 -6.53 5.15 -22.37
CA GLN A 17 -5.99 3.80 -22.18
C GLN A 17 -4.60 3.82 -21.52
N GLY A 18 -3.72 4.74 -21.93
CA GLY A 18 -2.42 4.95 -21.28
C GLY A 18 -2.57 5.33 -19.81
N LEU A 19 -3.44 6.29 -19.51
CA LEU A 19 -3.69 6.75 -18.13
C LEU A 19 -4.27 5.62 -17.26
N LEU A 20 -5.24 4.86 -17.76
CA LEU A 20 -5.82 3.71 -17.06
C LEU A 20 -4.76 2.62 -16.80
N SER A 21 -3.91 2.35 -17.78
CA SER A 21 -2.82 1.37 -17.64
C SER A 21 -1.82 1.78 -16.55
N VAL A 22 -1.38 3.04 -16.53
CA VAL A 22 -0.47 3.57 -15.50
C VAL A 22 -1.13 3.58 -14.13
N ALA A 23 -2.40 3.99 -14.04
CA ALA A 23 -3.15 3.97 -12.79
C ALA A 23 -3.27 2.55 -12.23
N ALA A 24 -3.72 1.59 -13.05
CA ALA A 24 -3.87 0.19 -12.65
C ALA A 24 -2.53 -0.44 -12.26
N GLY A 25 -1.47 -0.19 -13.04
CA GLY A 25 -0.13 -0.69 -12.76
C GLY A 25 0.45 -0.13 -11.45
N THR A 26 0.18 1.14 -11.14
CA THR A 26 0.62 1.78 -9.90
C THR A 26 -0.20 1.30 -8.71
N ALA A 27 -1.53 1.21 -8.87
CA ALA A 27 -2.45 0.68 -7.86
C ALA A 27 -2.07 -0.74 -7.45
N ARG A 28 -1.80 -1.63 -8.42
CA ARG A 28 -1.36 -3.01 -8.14
C ARG A 28 -0.10 -3.05 -7.28
N LYS A 29 0.90 -2.20 -7.57
CA LYS A 29 2.14 -2.12 -6.78
C LYS A 29 1.88 -1.64 -5.36
N GLN A 30 1.08 -0.59 -5.19
CA GLN A 30 0.77 -0.07 -3.85
C GLN A 30 -0.06 -1.07 -3.03
N TRP A 31 -1.06 -1.70 -3.66
CA TRP A 31 -1.85 -2.76 -3.02
C TRP A 31 -0.99 -3.94 -2.57
N THR A 32 -0.03 -4.36 -3.41
CA THR A 32 0.92 -5.42 -3.04
C THR A 32 1.69 -5.05 -1.78
N ALA A 33 2.23 -3.83 -1.71
CA ALA A 33 2.96 -3.37 -0.54
C ALA A 33 2.09 -3.30 0.73
N ILE A 34 0.86 -2.78 0.62
CA ILE A 34 -0.10 -2.72 1.74
C ILE A 34 -0.43 -4.13 2.22
N ARG A 35 -0.73 -5.05 1.30
CA ARG A 35 -1.04 -6.45 1.62
C ARG A 35 0.13 -7.12 2.33
N ASP A 36 1.36 -6.88 1.88
CA ASP A 36 2.55 -7.49 2.49
C ASP A 36 2.74 -6.99 3.93
N GLU A 37 2.53 -5.69 4.19
CA GLU A 37 2.54 -5.14 5.54
C GLU A 37 1.42 -5.72 6.42
N MET A 38 0.18 -5.78 5.91
CA MET A 38 -0.93 -6.43 6.60
C MET A 38 -0.62 -7.89 6.95
N THR A 39 0.01 -8.61 6.02
CA THR A 39 0.39 -10.01 6.21
C THR A 39 1.42 -10.14 7.34
N TYR A 40 2.40 -9.25 7.39
CA TYR A 40 3.40 -9.20 8.45
C TYR A 40 2.75 -8.96 9.83
N GLN A 41 1.90 -7.94 9.94
CA GLN A 41 1.24 -7.59 11.21
C GLN A 41 0.32 -8.72 11.71
N LEU A 42 -0.48 -9.33 10.81
CA LEU A 42 -1.33 -10.48 11.16
C LEU A 42 -0.51 -11.71 11.54
N GLY A 43 0.62 -11.95 10.84
CA GLY A 43 1.55 -13.02 11.17
C GLY A 43 2.16 -12.86 12.57
N PHE A 44 2.54 -11.63 12.92
CA PHE A 44 3.04 -11.31 14.26
C PHE A 44 1.99 -11.61 15.34
N ILE A 45 0.74 -11.20 15.13
CA ILE A 45 -0.37 -11.49 16.06
C ILE A 45 -0.54 -12.98 16.24
N ALA A 46 -0.62 -13.73 15.14
CA ALA A 46 -0.79 -15.18 15.20
C ALA A 46 0.33 -15.86 16.00
N GLN A 47 1.59 -15.47 15.75
CA GLN A 47 2.75 -16.00 16.46
C GLN A 47 2.72 -15.67 17.96
N LYS A 48 2.39 -14.42 18.32
CA LYS A 48 2.34 -13.98 19.72
C LYS A 48 1.20 -14.66 20.47
N THR A 49 0.01 -14.73 19.86
CA THR A 49 -1.14 -15.43 20.44
C THR A 49 -0.83 -16.92 20.65
N ALA A 50 -0.25 -17.60 19.65
CA ALA A 50 0.15 -19.01 19.78
C ALA A 50 1.15 -19.22 20.93
N LYS A 51 2.12 -18.31 21.09
CA LYS A 51 3.07 -18.36 22.21
C LYS A 51 2.37 -18.19 23.56
N VAL A 52 1.49 -17.21 23.70
CA VAL A 52 0.71 -16.99 24.93
C VAL A 52 -0.12 -18.21 25.28
N MET A 53 -0.81 -18.80 24.29
CA MET A 53 -1.59 -20.03 24.48
C MET A 53 -0.73 -21.19 24.99
N ALA A 54 0.42 -21.42 24.36
CA ALA A 54 1.34 -22.49 24.78
C ALA A 54 1.88 -22.25 26.20
N GLN A 55 2.26 -21.02 26.54
CA GLN A 55 2.76 -20.68 27.87
C GLN A 55 1.69 -20.81 28.95
N LEU A 56 0.45 -20.44 28.65
CA LEU A 56 -0.69 -20.56 29.56
C LEU A 56 -1.04 -22.04 29.80
N ALA A 57 -1.09 -22.85 28.74
CA ALA A 57 -1.31 -24.29 28.83
C ALA A 57 -0.22 -25.00 29.64
N ALA A 58 1.04 -24.58 29.48
CA ALA A 58 2.17 -25.08 30.25
C ALA A 58 2.23 -24.53 31.69
N LYS A 59 1.28 -23.67 32.11
CA LYS A 59 1.25 -22.98 33.41
C LYS A 59 2.52 -22.17 33.73
N THR A 60 3.23 -21.74 32.68
CA THR A 60 4.45 -20.92 32.81
C THR A 60 4.14 -19.43 32.95
N ILE A 61 2.92 -19.02 32.63
CA ILE A 61 2.39 -17.67 32.87
C ILE A 61 1.02 -17.77 33.57
N THR A 62 0.64 -16.71 34.28
CA THR A 62 -0.69 -16.60 34.88
C THR A 62 -1.72 -16.12 33.85
N VAL A 63 -3.00 -16.33 34.13
CA VAL A 63 -4.11 -15.77 33.33
C VAL A 63 -3.98 -14.26 33.20
N LYS A 64 -3.65 -13.55 34.30
CA LYS A 64 -3.45 -12.10 34.30
C LYS A 64 -2.30 -11.65 33.39
N ALA A 65 -1.21 -12.42 33.34
CA ALA A 65 -0.08 -12.11 32.46
C ALA A 65 -0.42 -12.38 30.98
N ALA A 66 -1.17 -13.45 30.70
CA ALA A 66 -1.68 -13.74 29.36
C ALA A 66 -2.61 -12.62 28.87
N ASP A 67 -3.57 -12.22 29.71
CA ASP A 67 -4.55 -11.16 29.43
C ASP A 67 -3.86 -9.82 29.10
N LEU A 68 -2.94 -9.38 29.97
CA LEU A 68 -2.15 -8.17 29.71
C LEU A 68 -1.38 -8.24 28.39
N THR A 69 -0.78 -9.39 28.07
CA THR A 69 0.00 -9.55 26.83
C THR A 69 -0.90 -9.45 25.60
N LEU A 70 -2.08 -10.07 25.63
CA LEU A 70 -3.03 -10.01 24.53
C LEU A 70 -3.64 -8.61 24.38
N HIS A 71 -3.88 -7.89 25.47
CA HIS A 71 -4.36 -6.51 25.41
C HIS A 71 -3.31 -5.55 24.84
N LEU A 72 -2.03 -5.74 25.17
CA LEU A 72 -0.94 -5.00 24.52
C LEU A 72 -0.84 -5.30 23.02
N LEU A 73 -1.10 -6.55 22.62
CA LEU A 73 -1.15 -6.94 21.21
C LEU A 73 -2.33 -6.31 20.47
N GLU A 74 -3.49 -6.21 21.12
CA GLU A 74 -4.66 -5.49 20.61
C GLU A 74 -4.35 -4.00 20.37
N LEU A 75 -3.71 -3.33 21.33
CA LEU A 75 -3.27 -1.94 21.18
C LEU A 75 -2.29 -1.76 20.02
N ASN A 76 -1.36 -2.70 19.84
CA ASN A 76 -0.42 -2.68 18.72
C ASN A 76 -1.15 -2.83 17.37
N LEU A 77 -2.15 -3.72 17.27
CA LEU A 77 -2.96 -3.85 16.06
C LEU A 77 -3.75 -2.58 15.75
N ASN A 78 -4.32 -1.93 16.77
CA ASN A 78 -5.02 -0.65 16.56
C ASN A 78 -4.09 0.41 15.96
N SER A 79 -2.83 0.47 16.42
CA SER A 79 -1.82 1.36 15.82
C SER A 79 -1.52 0.99 14.37
N ALA A 80 -1.41 -0.31 14.05
CA ALA A 80 -1.18 -0.77 12.67
C ALA A 80 -2.37 -0.46 11.75
N LEU A 81 -3.61 -0.53 12.25
CA LEU A 81 -4.81 -0.15 11.50
C LEU A 81 -4.76 1.33 11.09
N SER A 82 -4.39 2.23 12.00
CA SER A 82 -4.22 3.65 11.68
C SER A 82 -3.12 3.88 10.63
N GLU A 83 -2.06 3.08 10.65
CA GLU A 83 -1.02 3.13 9.61
C GLU A 83 -1.56 2.71 8.23
N PHE A 84 -2.39 1.66 8.17
CA PHE A 84 -2.99 1.23 6.90
C PHE A 84 -3.86 2.30 6.24
N GLU A 85 -4.61 3.09 7.03
CA GLU A 85 -5.37 4.22 6.52
C GLU A 85 -4.46 5.24 5.82
N PHE A 86 -3.31 5.54 6.43
CA PHE A 86 -2.33 6.45 5.84
C PHE A 86 -1.70 5.85 4.57
N LEU A 87 -1.40 4.55 4.56
CA LEU A 87 -0.85 3.88 3.38
C LEU A 87 -1.82 3.92 2.19
N LEU A 88 -3.13 3.81 2.42
CA LEU A 88 -4.14 3.95 1.37
C LEU A 88 -4.16 5.37 0.79
N TYR A 89 -4.08 6.39 1.65
CA TYR A 89 -3.98 7.78 1.19
C TYR A 89 -2.71 8.02 0.37
N ALA A 90 -1.55 7.55 0.86
CA ALA A 90 -0.29 7.65 0.15
C ALA A 90 -0.32 6.89 -1.20
N ALA A 91 -1.01 5.75 -1.25
CA ALA A 91 -1.21 4.99 -2.48
C ALA A 91 -2.02 5.78 -3.51
N ALA A 92 -3.11 6.41 -3.10
CA ALA A 92 -3.93 7.26 -3.97
C ALA A 92 -3.11 8.43 -4.54
N GLN A 93 -2.32 9.10 -3.70
CA GLN A 93 -1.45 10.19 -4.17
C GLN A 93 -0.41 9.71 -5.18
N LYS A 94 0.20 8.54 -4.97
CA LYS A 94 1.17 7.97 -5.92
C LYS A 94 0.52 7.60 -7.25
N ILE A 95 -0.73 7.12 -7.25
CA ILE A 95 -1.48 6.87 -8.48
C ILE A 95 -1.71 8.17 -9.24
N LEU A 96 -2.19 9.22 -8.56
CA LEU A 96 -2.40 10.53 -9.16
C LEU A 96 -1.11 11.11 -9.76
N ASN A 97 -0.01 11.07 -9.01
CA ASN A 97 1.29 11.54 -9.49
C ASN A 97 1.72 10.80 -10.76
N ALA A 98 1.62 9.46 -10.77
CA ALA A 98 1.98 8.67 -11.95
C ALA A 98 1.12 8.99 -13.18
N VAL A 99 -0.18 9.24 -12.97
CA VAL A 99 -1.09 9.67 -14.05
C VAL A 99 -0.66 11.03 -14.61
N PHE A 100 -0.40 12.02 -13.75
CA PHE A 100 0.04 13.34 -14.20
C PHE A 100 1.43 13.32 -14.84
N ASP A 101 2.34 12.45 -14.40
CA ASP A 101 3.63 12.24 -15.06
C ASP A 101 3.46 11.72 -16.50
N LEU A 102 2.50 10.82 -16.73
CA LEU A 102 2.16 10.37 -18.09
C LEU A 102 1.55 11.52 -18.92
N VAL A 103 0.67 12.35 -18.34
CA VAL A 103 0.11 13.53 -19.02
C VAL A 103 1.22 14.49 -19.45
N LYS A 104 2.17 14.81 -18.56
CA LYS A 104 3.32 15.65 -18.90
C LYS A 104 4.14 15.07 -20.04
N THR A 105 4.36 13.76 -19.99
CA THR A 105 5.10 13.04 -21.03
C THR A 105 4.38 13.11 -22.37
N ALA A 106 3.07 12.84 -22.39
CA ALA A 106 2.23 12.95 -23.58
C ALA A 106 2.26 14.36 -24.18
N VAL A 107 2.04 15.39 -23.36
CA VAL A 107 2.06 16.79 -23.83
C VAL A 107 3.41 17.15 -24.42
N LYS A 108 4.50 16.80 -23.72
CA LYS A 108 5.86 17.05 -24.22
C LYS A 108 6.12 16.34 -25.55
N ASN A 109 5.74 15.08 -25.68
CA ASN A 109 6.04 14.30 -26.87
C ASN A 109 5.17 14.68 -28.07
N VAL A 110 3.93 15.14 -27.84
CA VAL A 110 3.02 15.58 -28.91
C VAL A 110 3.30 17.02 -29.35
N THR A 111 3.62 17.92 -28.42
CA THR A 111 3.71 19.36 -28.69
C THR A 111 5.12 19.94 -28.66
N GLY A 112 6.09 19.22 -28.08
CA GLY A 112 7.41 19.74 -27.75
C GLY A 112 7.47 20.58 -26.47
N VAL A 113 6.34 20.87 -25.81
CA VAL A 113 6.27 21.73 -24.62
C VAL A 113 6.30 20.92 -23.33
N GLY A 114 7.24 21.22 -22.43
CA GLY A 114 7.31 20.64 -21.09
C GLY A 114 6.43 21.38 -20.07
N LEU A 115 5.67 20.64 -19.27
CA LEU A 115 4.85 21.15 -18.16
C LEU A 115 5.57 20.90 -16.81
N LEU A 116 5.34 21.80 -15.83
CA LEU A 116 6.13 21.86 -14.58
C LEU A 116 5.46 21.26 -13.34
N PHE A 117 4.17 20.91 -13.40
CA PHE A 117 3.41 20.47 -12.22
C PHE A 117 3.62 19.01 -11.84
#